data_AF-A0AAP6BMB7-F1
#
_entry.id   AF-A0AAP6BMB7-F1
#
_cell.length_a   1.000
_cell.length_b   1.000
_cell.length_c   1.000
_cell.angle_alpha   90.00
_cell.angle_beta   90.00
_cell.angle_gamma   90.00
#
_symmetry.space_group_name_H-M   'P 1'
#
loop_
_entity.id
_entity.type
_entity.pdbx_description
1 polymer ?
#
loop_
_entity_poly.entity_id
_entity_poly.type
_entity_poly.pdbx_seq_one_letter_code
_entity_poly.pdbx_strand_id
1 'polypeptide(L)'
;MNTATVPEPRTAAALAARRRKTEAALERIHDAIARIRREKAQVSVAAVARRADVSRTFLYDNPDARAAIASAMAEAGERRSGMLVEQDTERQATWRERALNAEEAIKGAHAEIRIQRTRIGELLGQIRDLEAEWTEEAIQRITTENTTLKQRVRQLTADNRTLDERLKAARSNLRFQDRRVADLEAQLAAPDS
;
A
#
# COMPACT_ATOMS: atom_id res chain seq x y z
N MET A 1 4.90 72.44 -69.39
CA MET A 1 4.93 72.51 -67.92
C MET A 1 3.65 73.17 -67.46
N ASN A 2 2.69 72.41 -66.92
CA ASN A 2 1.48 72.95 -66.29
C ASN A 2 1.50 72.56 -64.81
N THR A 3 1.93 73.49 -63.96
CA THR A 3 1.79 73.36 -62.50
C THR A 3 0.41 73.86 -62.11
N ALA A 4 -0.57 72.96 -62.14
CA ALA A 4 -1.88 73.22 -61.55
C ALA A 4 -1.71 73.32 -60.02
N THR A 5 -1.75 74.54 -59.50
CA THR A 5 -1.82 74.84 -58.06
C THR A 5 -3.20 74.45 -57.53
N VAL A 6 -3.27 73.30 -56.87
CA VAL A 6 -4.47 72.83 -56.16
C VAL A 6 -4.65 73.69 -54.89
N PRO A 7 -5.88 74.13 -54.56
CA PRO A 7 -6.12 74.99 -53.39
C PRO A 7 -5.88 74.23 -52.06
N GLU A 8 -5.11 74.83 -51.16
CA GLU A 8 -4.77 74.36 -49.79
C GLU A 8 -5.91 73.75 -48.94
N PRO A 9 -7.19 74.18 -49.01
CA PRO A 9 -8.26 73.52 -48.24
C PRO A 9 -8.56 72.07 -48.68
N ARG A 10 -8.29 71.70 -49.94
CA ARG A 10 -8.53 70.33 -50.45
C ARG A 10 -7.48 69.34 -49.96
N THR A 11 -6.24 69.77 -49.82
CA THR A 11 -5.15 68.94 -49.28
C THR A 11 -5.29 68.77 -47.76
N ALA A 12 -5.68 69.82 -47.04
CA ALA A 12 -5.95 69.75 -45.60
C ALA A 12 -7.11 68.81 -45.26
N ALA A 13 -8.24 68.89 -45.98
CA ALA A 13 -9.38 68.01 -45.77
C ALA A 13 -9.07 66.53 -46.08
N ALA A 14 -8.29 66.27 -47.14
CA ALA A 14 -7.85 64.91 -47.49
C ALA A 14 -6.89 64.31 -46.44
N LEU A 15 -5.98 65.12 -45.90
CA LEU A 15 -5.09 64.68 -44.81
C LEU A 15 -5.86 64.39 -43.52
N ALA A 16 -6.85 65.22 -43.18
CA ALA A 16 -7.72 64.99 -42.02
C ALA A 16 -8.57 63.71 -42.17
N ALA A 17 -9.13 63.47 -43.35
CA ALA A 17 -9.87 62.24 -43.64
C ALA A 17 -8.96 60.99 -43.57
N ARG A 18 -7.71 61.10 -44.02
CA ARG A 18 -6.72 60.01 -43.91
C ARG A 18 -6.37 59.71 -42.45
N ARG A 19 -6.17 60.73 -41.61
CA ARG A 19 -5.90 60.57 -40.17
C ARG A 19 -7.05 59.88 -39.44
N ARG A 20 -8.29 60.31 -39.66
CA ARG A 20 -9.47 59.66 -39.08
C ARG A 20 -9.61 58.20 -39.52
N LYS A 21 -9.31 57.90 -40.79
CA LYS A 21 -9.34 56.53 -41.31
C LYS A 21 -8.26 55.65 -40.67
N THR A 22 -7.07 56.19 -40.40
CA THR A 22 -6.01 55.46 -39.70
C THR A 22 -6.34 55.25 -38.23
N GLU A 23 -6.90 56.24 -37.54
CA GLU A 23 -7.34 56.14 -36.15
C GLU A 23 -8.43 55.07 -35.99
N ALA A 24 -9.48 55.11 -36.82
CA ALA A 24 -10.54 54.10 -36.81
C ALA A 24 -10.04 52.68 -37.18
N ALA A 25 -8.96 52.57 -37.96
CA ALA A 25 -8.32 51.27 -38.22
C ALA A 25 -7.52 50.77 -37.00
N LEU A 26 -6.85 51.67 -36.27
CA LEU A 26 -6.14 51.34 -35.03
C LEU A 26 -7.11 50.92 -33.93
N GLU A 27 -8.24 51.60 -33.75
CA GLU A 27 -9.28 51.20 -32.78
C GLU A 27 -9.78 49.77 -33.06
N ARG A 28 -10.12 49.46 -34.32
CA ARG A 28 -10.53 48.11 -34.72
C ARG A 28 -9.45 47.05 -34.45
N ILE A 29 -8.18 47.40 -34.56
CA ILE A 29 -7.06 46.50 -34.22
C ILE A 29 -7.02 46.22 -32.72
N HIS A 30 -7.17 47.24 -31.87
CA HIS A 30 -7.22 47.07 -30.42
C HIS A 30 -8.43 46.21 -29.99
N ASP A 31 -9.61 46.47 -30.57
CA ASP A 31 -10.81 45.68 -30.33
C ASP A 31 -10.65 44.22 -30.77
N ALA A 32 -10.05 44.01 -31.95
CA ALA A 32 -9.74 42.68 -32.46
C ALA A 32 -8.78 41.92 -31.55
N ILE A 33 -7.72 42.57 -31.06
CA ILE A 33 -6.77 41.99 -30.09
C ILE A 33 -7.50 41.64 -28.80
N ALA A 34 -8.30 42.56 -28.24
CA ALA A 34 -9.07 42.33 -27.02
C ALA A 34 -10.06 41.16 -27.18
N ARG A 35 -10.69 41.04 -28.35
CA ARG A 35 -11.60 39.94 -28.66
C ARG A 35 -10.87 38.59 -28.83
N ILE A 36 -9.74 38.56 -29.53
CA ILE A 36 -8.89 37.37 -29.66
C ILE A 36 -8.42 36.88 -28.27
N ARG A 37 -8.03 37.81 -27.40
CA ARG A 37 -7.66 37.49 -26.01
C ARG A 37 -8.82 36.90 -25.21
N ARG A 38 -10.02 37.49 -25.30
CA ARG A 38 -11.23 37.00 -24.62
C ARG A 38 -11.61 35.59 -25.06
N GLU A 39 -11.49 35.30 -26.35
CA GLU A 39 -11.77 33.98 -26.92
C GLU A 39 -10.62 32.97 -26.71
N LYS A 40 -9.56 33.35 -25.97
CA LYS A 40 -8.36 32.52 -25.70
C LYS A 40 -7.68 32.00 -26.98
N ALA A 41 -7.88 32.67 -28.11
CA ALA A 41 -7.26 32.33 -29.38
C ALA A 41 -5.84 32.90 -29.47
N GLN A 42 -4.97 32.26 -30.27
CA GLN A 42 -3.60 32.74 -30.46
C GLN A 42 -3.57 34.08 -31.21
N VAL A 43 -2.96 35.09 -30.57
CA VAL A 43 -2.70 36.39 -31.22
C VAL A 43 -1.64 36.18 -32.31
N SER A 44 -2.01 36.53 -33.55
CA SER A 44 -1.10 36.56 -34.69
C SER A 44 -1.49 37.70 -35.63
N VAL A 45 -0.53 38.21 -36.40
CA VAL A 45 -0.78 39.28 -37.39
C VAL A 45 -1.91 38.89 -38.35
N ALA A 46 -1.96 37.62 -38.78
CA ALA A 46 -3.01 37.13 -39.66
C ALA A 46 -4.38 37.05 -38.98
N ALA A 47 -4.44 36.65 -37.71
CA ALA A 47 -5.69 36.63 -36.95
C ALA A 47 -6.23 38.04 -36.70
N VAL A 48 -5.34 38.98 -36.37
CA VAL A 48 -5.70 40.38 -36.14
C VAL A 48 -6.17 41.06 -37.43
N ALA A 49 -5.46 40.87 -38.55
CA ALA A 49 -5.86 41.42 -39.86
C ALA A 49 -7.28 40.98 -40.28
N ARG A 50 -7.56 39.68 -40.16
CA ARG A 50 -8.88 39.12 -40.49
C ARG A 50 -9.99 39.61 -39.57
N ARG A 51 -9.68 39.80 -38.29
CA ARG A 51 -10.67 40.18 -37.27
C ARG A 51 -10.97 41.68 -37.29
N ALA A 52 -9.96 42.52 -37.51
CA ALA A 52 -10.10 43.97 -37.55
C ALA A 52 -10.57 44.50 -38.92
N ASP A 53 -10.67 43.62 -39.92
CA ASP A 53 -10.96 43.97 -41.32
C ASP A 53 -9.99 45.04 -41.86
N VAL A 54 -8.69 44.73 -41.75
CA VAL A 54 -7.59 45.56 -42.23
C VAL A 54 -6.59 44.71 -43.02
N SER A 55 -5.93 45.33 -44.01
CA SER A 55 -4.91 44.62 -44.79
C SER A 55 -3.67 44.31 -43.94
N ARG A 56 -2.98 43.20 -44.24
CA ARG A 56 -1.70 42.87 -43.59
C ARG A 56 -0.64 43.94 -43.86
N THR A 57 -0.64 44.52 -45.06
CA THR A 57 0.27 45.61 -45.44
C THR A 57 0.10 46.82 -44.52
N PHE A 58 -1.15 47.21 -44.21
CA PHE A 58 -1.42 48.27 -43.24
C PHE A 58 -0.83 47.97 -41.84
N LEU A 59 -0.93 46.72 -41.38
CA LEU A 59 -0.36 46.31 -40.10
C LEU A 59 1.17 46.36 -40.08
N TYR A 60 1.84 46.10 -41.21
CA TYR A 60 3.29 46.16 -41.30
C TYR A 60 3.83 47.59 -41.48
N ASP A 61 3.09 48.43 -42.19
CA ASP A 61 3.48 49.81 -42.50
C ASP A 61 3.25 50.76 -41.31
N ASN A 62 2.25 50.47 -40.47
CA ASN A 62 1.94 51.30 -39.31
C ASN A 62 2.71 50.84 -38.05
N PRO A 63 3.59 51.68 -37.47
CA PRO A 63 4.40 51.29 -36.31
C PRO A 63 3.56 51.01 -35.04
N ASP A 64 2.47 51.76 -34.83
CA ASP A 64 1.60 51.60 -33.66
C ASP A 64 0.84 50.28 -33.71
N ALA A 65 0.37 49.89 -34.90
CA ALA A 65 -0.27 48.60 -35.12
C ALA A 65 0.69 47.42 -34.85
N ARG A 66 1.95 47.53 -35.29
CA ARG A 66 2.98 46.52 -34.98
C ARG A 66 3.27 46.43 -33.49
N ALA A 67 3.43 47.57 -32.83
CA ALA A 67 3.70 47.63 -31.40
C ALA A 67 2.57 46.99 -30.59
N ALA A 68 1.31 47.30 -30.92
CA ALA A 68 0.13 46.71 -30.26
C ALA A 68 0.07 45.18 -30.41
N ILE A 69 0.34 44.65 -31.61
CA ILE A 69 0.35 43.20 -31.84
C ILE A 69 1.53 42.54 -31.13
N ALA A 70 2.73 43.13 -31.20
CA ALA A 70 3.94 42.60 -30.57
C ALA A 70 3.77 42.53 -29.04
N SER A 71 3.29 43.60 -28.41
CA SER A 71 2.94 43.62 -26.98
C SER A 71 1.92 42.53 -26.65
N ALA A 72 0.88 42.37 -27.47
CA ALA A 72 -0.12 41.34 -27.23
C ALA A 72 0.37 39.89 -27.42
N MET A 73 1.33 39.67 -28.31
CA MET A 73 2.01 38.39 -28.44
C MET A 73 2.94 38.12 -27.25
N ALA A 74 3.68 39.13 -26.79
CA ALA A 74 4.59 39.02 -25.64
C ALA A 74 3.82 38.64 -24.36
N GLU A 75 2.77 39.40 -24.00
CA GLU A 75 1.96 39.08 -22.82
C GLU A 75 1.29 37.70 -22.92
N ALA A 76 0.89 37.27 -24.11
CA ALA A 76 0.31 35.94 -24.30
C ALA A 76 1.35 34.81 -24.14
N GLY A 77 2.59 35.07 -24.57
CA GLY A 77 3.74 34.19 -24.33
C GLY A 77 4.08 34.08 -22.85
N GLU A 78 4.16 35.20 -22.14
CA GLU A 78 4.42 35.25 -20.69
C GLU A 78 3.35 34.52 -19.89
N ARG A 79 2.06 34.76 -20.18
CA ARG A 79 0.94 34.05 -19.51
C ARG A 79 1.01 32.53 -19.75
N ARG A 80 1.37 32.10 -20.95
CA ARG A 80 1.52 30.67 -21.28
C ARG A 80 2.72 30.07 -20.55
N SER A 81 3.85 30.77 -20.54
CA SER A 81 5.06 30.35 -19.82
C SER A 81 4.78 30.19 -18.33
N GLY A 82 4.13 31.18 -17.70
CA GLY A 82 3.75 31.10 -16.29
C GLY A 82 2.82 29.92 -15.99
N MET A 83 1.81 29.67 -16.84
CA MET A 83 0.92 28.51 -16.68
C MET A 83 1.64 27.17 -16.81
N LEU A 84 2.63 27.06 -17.71
CA LEU A 84 3.44 25.85 -17.85
C LEU A 84 4.33 25.62 -16.63
N VAL A 85 4.94 26.68 -16.10
CA VAL A 85 5.74 26.62 -14.87
C VAL A 85 4.87 26.18 -13.69
N GLU A 86 3.67 26.75 -13.53
CA GLU A 86 2.76 26.38 -12.45
C GLU A 86 2.30 24.91 -12.54
N GLN A 87 1.99 24.43 -13.75
CA GLN A 87 1.67 23.02 -13.94
C GLN A 87 2.84 22.10 -13.61
N ASP A 88 4.08 22.52 -13.91
CA ASP A 88 5.27 21.74 -13.59
C ASP A 88 5.55 21.75 -12.08
N THR A 89 5.39 22.88 -11.39
CA THR A 89 5.55 22.95 -9.93
C THR A 89 4.52 22.09 -9.21
N GLU A 90 3.24 22.12 -9.63
CA GLU A 90 2.19 21.26 -9.08
C GLU A 90 2.49 19.76 -9.29
N ARG A 91 2.95 19.39 -10.49
CA ARG A 91 3.35 17.99 -10.80
C ARG A 91 4.54 17.56 -9.96
N GLN A 92 5.56 18.40 -9.85
CA GLN A 92 6.73 18.12 -9.03
C GLN A 92 6.36 18.00 -7.55
N ALA A 93 5.47 18.84 -7.04
CA ALA A 93 4.96 18.73 -5.67
C ALA A 93 4.27 17.38 -5.44
N THR A 94 3.39 16.98 -6.36
CA THR A 94 2.69 15.69 -6.30
C THR A 94 3.67 14.51 -6.34
N TRP A 95 4.72 14.56 -7.16
CA TRP A 95 5.74 13.52 -7.23
C TRP A 95 6.62 13.47 -5.99
N ARG A 96 6.99 14.62 -5.41
CA ARG A 96 7.73 14.66 -4.14
C ARG A 96 6.93 14.02 -3.02
N GLU A 97 5.65 14.34 -2.91
CA GLU A 97 4.76 13.74 -1.92
C GLU A 97 4.67 12.22 -2.09
N ARG A 98 4.46 11.73 -3.31
CA ARG A 98 4.45 10.29 -3.60
C ARG A 98 5.76 9.60 -3.26
N ALA A 99 6.89 10.25 -3.54
CA ALA A 99 8.21 9.72 -3.21
C ALA A 99 8.42 9.61 -1.69
N LEU A 100 8.01 10.63 -0.94
CA LEU A 100 8.07 10.61 0.53
C LEU A 100 7.18 9.52 1.12
N ASN A 101 5.94 9.40 0.63
CA ASN A 101 5.01 8.34 1.07
C ASN A 101 5.54 6.94 0.75
N ALA A 102 6.16 6.76 -0.43
CA ALA A 102 6.79 5.49 -0.79
C ALA A 102 8.01 5.18 0.09
N GLU A 103 8.82 6.18 0.43
CA GLU A 103 9.95 6.03 1.34
C GLU A 103 9.49 5.62 2.75
N GLU A 104 8.43 6.25 3.26
CA GLU A 104 7.84 5.89 4.55
C GLU A 104 7.29 4.45 4.55
N ALA A 105 6.55 4.06 3.50
CA ALA A 105 6.06 2.69 3.34
C ALA A 105 7.20 1.65 3.29
N ILE A 106 8.28 1.96 2.57
CA ILE A 106 9.46 1.10 2.50
C ILE A 106 10.12 0.98 3.89
N LYS A 107 10.27 2.09 4.62
CA LYS A 107 10.83 2.06 5.99
C LYS A 107 9.96 1.24 6.93
N GLY A 108 8.63 1.40 6.86
CA GLY A 108 7.67 0.59 7.61
C GLY A 108 7.83 -0.91 7.33
N ALA A 109 7.84 -1.30 6.06
CA ALA A 109 8.02 -2.69 5.67
C ALA A 109 9.36 -3.28 6.15
N HIS A 110 10.46 -2.52 6.07
CA HIS A 110 11.76 -2.97 6.59
C HIS A 110 11.76 -3.14 8.11
N ALA A 111 11.07 -2.28 8.85
CA ALA A 111 10.91 -2.40 10.28
C ALA A 111 10.13 -3.67 10.65
N GLU A 112 9.01 -3.94 9.96
CA GLU A 112 8.23 -5.17 10.15
C GLU A 112 9.04 -6.43 9.83
N ILE A 113 9.76 -6.47 8.71
CA ILE A 113 10.62 -7.60 8.35
C ILE A 113 11.66 -7.85 9.45
N ARG A 114 12.23 -6.79 10.04
CA ARG A 114 13.19 -6.93 11.14
C ARG A 114 12.53 -7.52 12.39
N ILE A 115 11.35 -7.02 12.77
CA ILE A 115 10.57 -7.56 13.90
C ILE A 115 10.25 -9.04 13.67
N GLN A 116 9.78 -9.40 12.47
CA GLN A 116 9.47 -10.79 12.11
C GLN A 116 10.71 -11.69 12.18
N ARG A 117 11.87 -11.23 11.67
CA ARG A 117 13.11 -12.01 11.76
C ARG A 117 13.57 -12.23 13.20
N THR A 118 13.47 -11.21 14.05
CA THR A 118 13.76 -11.38 15.49
C THR A 118 12.84 -12.41 16.10
N ARG A 119 11.53 -12.32 15.82
CA ARG A 119 10.55 -13.28 16.35
C ARG A 119 10.80 -14.71 15.85
N ILE A 120 11.15 -14.88 14.58
CA ILE A 120 11.52 -16.18 14.03
C ILE A 120 12.76 -16.72 14.74
N GLY A 121 13.77 -15.88 14.99
CA GLY A 121 14.97 -16.28 15.74
C GLY A 121 14.65 -16.74 17.16
N GLU A 122 13.78 -16.04 17.88
CA GLU A 122 13.29 -16.44 19.20
C GLU A 122 12.59 -17.80 19.16
N LEU A 123 11.65 -17.97 18.22
CA LEU A 123 10.88 -19.21 18.08
C LEU A 123 11.77 -20.41 17.71
N LEU A 124 12.75 -20.21 16.82
CA LEU A 124 13.72 -21.25 16.49
C LEU A 124 14.61 -21.62 17.68
N GLY A 125 14.96 -20.66 18.53
CA GLY A 125 15.64 -20.92 19.80
C GLY A 125 14.79 -21.80 20.73
N GLN A 126 13.52 -21.44 20.91
CA GLN A 126 12.58 -22.21 21.74
C GLN A 126 12.38 -23.64 21.22
N ILE A 127 12.25 -23.82 19.90
CA ILE A 127 12.15 -25.16 19.29
C ILE A 127 13.41 -25.98 19.57
N ARG A 128 14.59 -25.38 19.39
CA ARG A 128 15.87 -26.05 19.66
C ARG A 128 16.01 -26.47 21.11
N ASP A 129 15.60 -25.63 22.06
CA ASP A 129 15.65 -25.95 23.49
C ASP A 129 14.72 -27.13 23.82
N LEU A 130 13.50 -27.15 23.26
CA LEU A 130 12.56 -28.26 23.40
C LEU A 130 13.09 -29.55 22.76
N GLU A 131 13.68 -29.48 21.58
CA GLU A 131 14.30 -30.65 20.93
C GLU A 131 15.50 -31.18 21.74
N ALA A 132 16.27 -30.29 22.36
CA ALA A 132 17.41 -30.67 23.21
C ALA A 132 16.97 -31.37 24.51
N GLU A 133 15.81 -31.00 25.07
CA GLU A 133 15.23 -31.70 26.22
C GLU A 133 14.72 -33.11 25.85
N TRP A 134 14.30 -33.30 24.59
CA TRP A 134 13.75 -34.55 24.07
C TRP A 134 14.77 -35.30 23.23
N THR A 135 15.95 -35.56 23.79
CA THR A 135 16.94 -36.36 23.08
C THR A 135 16.39 -37.75 22.73
N GLU A 136 16.82 -38.30 21.60
CA GLU A 136 16.46 -39.66 21.19
C GLU A 136 16.83 -40.70 22.27
N GLU A 137 17.90 -40.42 23.02
CA GLU A 137 18.32 -41.17 24.20
C GLU A 137 17.30 -41.11 25.35
N ALA A 138 16.72 -39.94 25.63
CA ALA A 138 15.69 -39.76 26.64
C ALA A 138 14.39 -40.49 26.22
N ILE A 139 14.00 -40.37 24.96
CA ILE A 139 12.84 -41.09 24.39
C ILE A 139 13.05 -42.60 24.51
N GLN A 140 14.22 -43.10 24.14
CA GLN A 140 14.55 -44.52 24.23
C GLN A 140 14.56 -45.01 25.68
N ARG A 141 15.15 -44.24 26.60
CA ARG A 141 15.17 -44.56 28.04
C ARG A 141 13.77 -44.63 28.64
N ILE A 142 12.95 -43.62 28.38
CA ILE A 142 11.56 -43.58 28.87
C ILE A 142 10.76 -44.76 28.29
N THR A 143 11.00 -45.11 27.02
CA THR A 143 10.34 -46.25 26.38
C THR A 143 10.75 -47.59 27.01
N THR A 144 12.04 -47.80 27.26
CA THR A 144 12.53 -49.02 27.91
C THR A 144 12.05 -49.12 29.36
N GLU A 145 12.06 -48.01 30.11
CA GLU A 145 11.48 -47.94 31.45
C GLU A 145 9.97 -48.25 31.43
N ASN A 146 9.21 -47.68 30.49
CA ASN A 146 7.78 -47.92 30.36
C ASN A 146 7.46 -49.39 30.04
N THR A 147 8.22 -50.02 29.15
CA THR A 147 8.07 -51.45 28.85
C THR A 147 8.41 -52.33 30.04
N THR A 148 9.48 -52.00 30.78
CA THR A 148 9.89 -52.70 32.00
C THR A 148 8.83 -52.58 33.09
N LEU A 149 8.29 -51.37 33.31
CA LEU A 149 7.21 -51.12 34.26
C LEU A 149 5.94 -51.89 33.89
N LYS A 150 5.55 -51.89 32.61
CA LYS A 150 4.41 -52.68 32.13
C LYS A 150 4.60 -54.18 32.37
N GLN A 151 5.79 -54.71 32.12
CA GLN A 151 6.11 -56.12 32.41
C GLN A 151 6.00 -56.40 33.92
N ARG A 152 6.56 -55.52 34.76
CA ARG A 152 6.51 -55.67 36.22
C ARG A 152 5.08 -55.61 36.76
N VAL A 153 4.25 -54.73 36.23
CA VAL A 153 2.81 -54.67 36.57
C VAL A 153 2.10 -55.97 36.20
N ARG A 154 2.38 -56.54 35.00
CA ARG A 154 1.80 -57.84 34.60
C ARG A 154 2.24 -58.97 35.52
N GLN A 155 3.54 -59.02 35.87
CA GLN A 155 4.08 -60.03 36.78
C GLN A 155 3.43 -59.94 38.16
N LEU A 156 3.43 -58.75 38.78
CA LEU A 156 2.80 -58.54 40.08
C LEU A 156 1.30 -58.86 40.08
N THR A 157 0.61 -58.64 38.95
CA THR A 157 -0.79 -59.02 38.80
C THR A 157 -0.97 -60.54 38.78
N ALA A 158 -0.09 -61.28 38.10
CA ALA A 158 -0.13 -62.74 38.07
C ALA A 158 0.25 -63.36 39.43
N ASP A 159 1.26 -62.79 40.09
CA ASP A 159 1.70 -63.23 41.42
C ASP A 159 0.59 -63.03 42.46
N ASN A 160 -0.08 -61.88 42.46
CA ASN A 160 -1.23 -61.63 43.34
C ASN A 160 -2.35 -62.65 43.13
N ARG A 161 -2.71 -62.95 41.87
CA ARG A 161 -3.72 -63.98 41.57
C ARG A 161 -3.31 -65.35 42.11
N THR A 162 -2.04 -65.72 41.94
CA THR A 162 -1.51 -66.99 42.43
C THR A 162 -1.55 -67.06 43.96
N LEU A 163 -1.22 -65.97 44.64
CA LEU A 163 -1.30 -65.88 46.10
C LEU A 163 -2.74 -65.95 46.60
N ASP A 164 -3.69 -65.29 45.93
CA ASP A 164 -5.11 -65.37 46.25
C ASP A 164 -5.66 -66.80 46.11
N GLU A 165 -5.28 -67.50 45.04
CA GLU A 165 -5.66 -68.91 44.83
C GLU A 165 -5.10 -69.80 45.94
N ARG A 166 -3.82 -69.63 46.31
CA ARG A 166 -3.19 -70.38 47.41
C ARG A 166 -3.86 -70.08 48.75
N LEU A 167 -4.18 -68.82 49.04
CA LEU A 167 -4.89 -68.41 50.24
C LEU A 167 -6.29 -69.04 50.31
N LYS A 168 -7.01 -69.06 49.18
CA LYS A 168 -8.32 -69.71 49.07
C LYS A 168 -8.23 -71.22 49.30
N ALA A 169 -7.23 -71.88 48.72
CA ALA A 169 -6.98 -73.31 48.91
C ALA A 169 -6.63 -73.64 50.36
N ALA A 170 -5.73 -72.87 50.99
CA ALA A 170 -5.35 -73.05 52.39
C ALA A 170 -6.56 -72.88 53.33
N ARG A 171 -7.39 -71.85 53.10
CA ARG A 171 -8.65 -71.64 53.85
C ARG A 171 -9.63 -72.79 53.66
N SER A 172 -9.75 -73.34 52.45
CA SER A 172 -10.62 -74.49 52.18
C SER A 172 -10.11 -75.75 52.88
N ASN A 173 -8.80 -75.98 52.87
CA ASN A 173 -8.19 -77.12 53.55
C ASN A 173 -8.36 -77.04 55.07
N LEU A 174 -8.16 -75.85 55.66
CA LEU A 174 -8.38 -75.63 57.09
C LEU A 174 -9.83 -75.95 57.47
N ARG A 175 -10.81 -75.41 56.73
CA ARG A 175 -12.24 -75.73 56.96
C ARG A 175 -12.55 -77.20 56.82
N PHE A 176 -11.88 -77.91 55.91
CA PHE A 176 -12.05 -79.37 55.77
C PHE A 176 -11.47 -80.12 56.97
N GLN A 177 -10.26 -79.74 57.42
CA GLN A 177 -9.65 -80.30 58.62
C GLN A 177 -10.49 -80.05 59.87
N ASP A 178 -10.99 -78.83 60.07
CA ASP A 178 -11.85 -78.47 61.19
C ASP A 178 -13.11 -79.35 61.25
N ARG A 179 -13.79 -79.56 60.11
CA ARG A 179 -14.95 -80.46 60.03
C ARG A 179 -14.58 -81.89 60.38
N ARG A 180 -13.47 -82.39 59.83
CA ARG A 180 -13.01 -83.76 60.09
C ARG A 180 -12.63 -83.96 61.56
N VAL A 181 -12.03 -82.96 62.21
CA VAL A 181 -11.73 -83.00 63.64
C VAL A 181 -13.04 -83.02 64.45
N ALA A 182 -13.99 -82.15 64.14
CA ALA A 182 -15.30 -82.13 64.81
C ALA A 182 -16.05 -83.47 64.67
N ASP A 183 -16.02 -84.10 63.49
CA ASP A 183 -16.62 -85.42 63.26
C ASP A 183 -15.94 -86.51 64.12
N LEU A 184 -14.61 -86.47 64.25
CA LEU A 184 -13.85 -87.41 65.09
C LEU A 184 -14.10 -87.16 66.58
N GLU A 185 -14.17 -85.91 67.01
CA GLU A 185 -14.52 -85.54 68.38
C GLU A 185 -15.93 -86.02 68.74
N ALA A 186 -16.89 -85.90 67.83
CA ALA A 186 -18.25 -86.41 68.02
C ALA A 186 -18.29 -87.95 68.16
N GLN A 187 -17.47 -88.68 67.40
CA GLN A 187 -17.34 -90.14 67.53
C GLN A 187 -16.74 -90.55 68.87
N LEU A 188 -15.74 -89.82 69.37
CA LEU A 188 -15.11 -90.08 70.68
C LEU A 188 -16.00 -89.70 71.87
N ALA A 189 -16.90 -88.73 71.70
CA ALA A 189 -17.83 -88.28 72.74
C ALA A 189 -19.14 -89.09 72.81
N ALA A 190 -19.40 -89.97 71.85
CA ALA A 190 -20.54 -90.89 71.89
C ALA A 190 -20.26 -91.97 72.96
N PRO A 191 -21.15 -92.18 73.95
CA PRO A 191 -20.93 -93.18 75.00
C PRO A 191 -20.99 -94.60 74.41
N ASP A 192 -19.97 -95.41 74.71
CA ASP A 192 -19.91 -96.84 74.37
C ASP A 192 -21.21 -97.53 74.83
N SER A 193 -21.98 -98.06 73.86
CA SER A 193 -23.17 -98.89 74.08
C SER A 193 -22.81 -100.37 74.06
#